data_AF-A0A4S0KLV8-F1
#
_entry.id   AF-A0A4S0KLV8-F1
#
_cell.length_a   1.000
_cell.length_b   1.000
_cell.length_c   1.000
_cell.angle_alpha   90.00
_cell.angle_beta   90.00
_cell.angle_gamma   90.00
#
_symmetry.space_group_name_H-M   'P 1'
#
loop_
_entity.id
_entity.type
_entity.pdbx_description
1 polymer ?
#
loop_
_entity_poly.entity_id
_entity_poly.type
_entity_poly.pdbx_seq_one_letter_code
_entity_poly.pdbx_strand_id
1 'polypeptide(L)'
;MRVQSITLAIFLVVSDKNHVPLRTIQFTQEQARVLADVSPGDVRAWRKAVPYLAAKSGKAARFTFADLVGLAITANLTGAFHVRISDMGTGVDALFRALAQARPPHLENLIALIDTASARLVPTADLGACHFTGPIFVVPCDPILARIGQRVMPAAPGTRQTALPFPPQMLKAGR
;
A
#
# COMPACT_ATOMS: atom_id res chain seq x y z
N MET A 1 14.54 14.48 -25.13
CA MET A 1 13.52 13.92 -24.20
C MET A 1 14.25 13.09 -23.16
N ARG A 2 14.34 13.57 -21.91
CA ARG A 2 14.96 12.82 -20.80
C ARG A 2 13.84 12.20 -19.97
N VAL A 3 13.79 10.88 -19.99
CA VAL A 3 12.93 10.05 -19.13
C VAL A 3 13.47 10.17 -17.71
N GLN A 4 12.70 10.79 -16.80
CA GLN A 4 13.03 10.82 -15.38
C GLN A 4 12.55 9.50 -14.75
N SER A 5 13.49 8.60 -14.48
CA SER A 5 13.29 7.55 -13.48
C SER A 5 13.14 8.20 -12.11
N ILE A 6 11.95 8.09 -11.52
CA ILE A 6 11.73 8.35 -10.09
C ILE A 6 11.58 6.99 -9.44
N THR A 7 12.71 6.38 -9.09
CA THR A 7 12.78 5.25 -8.16
C THR A 7 12.71 5.86 -6.75
N LEU A 8 11.55 5.81 -6.11
CA LEU A 8 11.41 6.22 -4.71
C LEU A 8 11.50 4.98 -3.81
N ALA A 9 12.74 4.58 -3.51
CA ALA A 9 13.02 3.54 -2.52
C ALA A 9 12.64 4.04 -1.12
N ILE A 10 11.56 3.49 -0.55
CA ILE A 10 11.26 3.65 0.88
C ILE A 10 11.98 2.52 1.63
N PHE A 11 13.21 2.78 2.06
CA PHE A 11 13.92 1.97 3.04
C PHE A 11 14.42 2.85 4.18
N LEU A 12 13.80 2.74 5.34
CA LEU A 12 14.40 3.19 6.59
C LEU A 12 14.93 1.94 7.31
N VAL A 13 16.14 1.52 6.94
CA VAL A 13 16.88 0.44 7.62
C VAL A 13 17.70 1.08 8.72
N VAL A 14 17.19 1.05 9.96
CA VAL A 14 18.00 1.36 11.14
C VAL A 14 18.88 0.13 11.40
N SER A 15 20.14 0.19 10.98
CA SER A 15 21.15 -0.84 11.22
C SER A 15 21.80 -0.61 12.59
N ASP A 16 21.24 -1.17 13.66
CA ASP A 16 21.93 -1.38 14.94
C ASP A 16 22.39 -2.85 15.03
N LYS A 17 23.60 -3.09 15.50
CA LYS A 17 24.31 -4.39 15.50
C LYS A 17 23.76 -5.42 16.51
N ASN A 18 22.48 -5.35 16.88
CA ASN A 18 21.83 -6.31 17.76
C ASN A 18 20.59 -6.89 17.09
N HIS A 19 20.46 -8.22 17.10
CA HIS A 19 19.33 -8.97 16.53
C HIS A 19 17.96 -8.50 17.06
N VAL A 20 17.37 -7.49 16.40
CA VAL A 20 15.97 -7.07 16.59
C VAL A 20 15.23 -7.34 15.29
N PRO A 21 14.09 -8.07 15.29
CA PRO A 21 13.33 -8.30 14.07
C PRO A 21 12.92 -6.95 13.48
N LEU A 22 13.20 -6.75 12.19
CA LEU A 22 12.93 -5.52 11.44
C LEU A 22 11.49 -5.07 11.71
N ARG A 23 11.31 -3.96 12.44
CA ARG A 23 9.98 -3.41 12.74
C ARG A 23 9.42 -2.75 11.48
N THR A 24 8.62 -3.49 10.73
CA THR A 24 7.74 -2.93 9.69
C THR A 24 6.92 -1.80 10.29
N ILE A 25 6.86 -0.64 9.62
CA ILE A 25 6.02 0.48 10.04
C ILE A 25 4.56 0.01 10.15
N GLN A 26 3.95 0.29 11.29
CA GLN A 26 2.56 -0.07 11.57
C GLN A 26 1.74 1.18 11.84
N PHE A 27 0.55 1.19 11.27
CA PHE A 27 -0.43 2.26 11.35
C PHE A 27 -1.53 1.85 12.32
N THR A 28 -2.02 2.80 13.11
CA THR A 28 -3.26 2.60 13.86
C THR A 28 -4.44 2.45 12.90
N GLN A 29 -5.57 1.90 13.36
CA GLN A 29 -6.78 1.82 12.54
C GLN A 29 -7.21 3.19 11.98
N GLU A 30 -7.07 4.25 12.77
CA GLU A 30 -7.42 5.61 12.35
C GLU A 30 -6.49 6.10 11.24
N GLN A 31 -5.18 5.99 11.42
CA GLN A 31 -4.19 6.33 10.40
C GLN A 31 -4.41 5.52 9.13
N ALA A 32 -4.65 4.21 9.29
CA ALA A 32 -4.84 3.32 8.16
C ALA A 32 -6.03 3.72 7.29
N ARG A 33 -7.12 4.05 7.95
CA ARG A 33 -8.35 4.51 7.32
C ARG A 33 -8.16 5.84 6.59
N VAL A 34 -7.51 6.82 7.22
CA VAL A 34 -7.26 8.14 6.62
C VAL A 34 -6.35 8.02 5.39
N LEU A 35 -5.29 7.22 5.50
CA LEU A 35 -4.34 7.01 4.41
C LEU A 35 -4.96 6.23 3.23
N ALA A 36 -5.83 5.25 3.51
CA ALA A 36 -6.52 4.47 2.49
C ALA A 36 -7.79 5.14 1.93
N ASP A 37 -8.17 6.31 2.46
CA ASP A 37 -9.36 7.07 2.07
C ASP A 37 -10.71 6.39 2.35
N VAL A 38 -10.80 5.67 3.45
CA VAL A 38 -11.99 4.85 3.77
C VAL A 38 -12.82 5.50 4.87
N SER A 39 -14.15 5.37 4.82
CA SER A 39 -14.99 5.85 5.93
C SER A 39 -14.98 4.86 7.10
N PRO A 40 -15.21 5.30 8.35
CA PRO A 40 -15.34 4.38 9.48
C PRO A 40 -16.53 3.42 9.34
N GLY A 41 -17.59 3.86 8.62
CA GLY A 41 -18.76 3.05 8.32
C GLY A 41 -18.43 1.86 7.43
N ASP A 42 -17.64 2.08 6.38
CA ASP A 42 -17.25 1.04 5.42
C ASP A 42 -16.42 -0.04 6.10
N VAL A 43 -15.38 0.34 6.86
CA VAL A 43 -14.55 -0.63 7.60
C VAL A 43 -15.41 -1.48 8.54
N ARG A 44 -16.40 -0.88 9.22
CA ARG A 44 -17.33 -1.62 10.09
C ARG A 44 -18.21 -2.58 9.31
N ALA A 45 -18.71 -2.18 8.14
CA ALA A 45 -19.50 -3.05 7.27
C ALA A 45 -18.65 -4.21 6.74
N TRP A 46 -17.43 -3.93 6.28
CA TRP A 46 -16.54 -4.92 5.69
C TRP A 46 -16.08 -5.97 6.70
N ARG A 47 -15.90 -5.60 7.98
CA ARG A 47 -15.59 -6.58 9.05
C ARG A 47 -16.63 -7.69 9.21
N LYS A 48 -17.88 -7.46 8.79
CA LYS A 48 -18.91 -8.51 8.84
C LYS A 48 -18.72 -9.58 7.76
N ALA A 49 -18.11 -9.21 6.65
CA ALA A 49 -17.94 -10.09 5.48
C ALA A 49 -16.48 -10.56 5.27
N VAL A 50 -15.51 -9.88 5.88
CA VAL A 50 -14.06 -10.11 5.68
C VAL A 50 -13.41 -10.51 7.00
N PRO A 51 -13.22 -11.82 7.27
CA PRO A 51 -12.64 -12.35 8.51
C PRO A 51 -11.28 -11.73 8.89
N TYR A 52 -10.42 -11.44 7.92
CA TYR A 52 -9.11 -10.82 8.12
C TYR A 52 -9.22 -9.46 8.82
N LEU A 53 -10.19 -8.64 8.38
CA LEU A 53 -10.45 -7.33 8.99
C LEU A 53 -11.13 -7.47 10.35
N ALA A 54 -11.96 -8.50 10.55
CA ALA A 54 -12.59 -8.79 11.83
C ALA A 54 -11.54 -9.16 12.90
N ALA A 55 -10.53 -9.94 12.51
CA ALA A 55 -9.41 -10.30 13.37
C ALA A 55 -8.56 -9.08 13.77
N LYS A 56 -8.47 -8.06 12.91
CA LYS A 56 -7.80 -6.78 13.19
C LYS A 56 -8.77 -5.75 13.78
N SER A 57 -9.24 -6.01 15.00
CA SER A 57 -10.15 -5.12 15.74
C SER A 57 -9.51 -4.59 17.04
N GLY A 58 -10.05 -3.47 17.55
CA GLY A 58 -9.62 -2.84 18.80
C GLY A 58 -8.55 -1.74 18.66
N LYS A 59 -8.24 -1.08 19.78
CA LYS A 59 -7.36 0.10 19.86
C LYS A 59 -5.88 -0.21 19.53
N ALA A 60 -5.49 -1.48 19.66
CA ALA A 60 -4.14 -1.96 19.37
C ALA A 60 -3.98 -2.58 17.96
N ALA A 61 -5.02 -2.53 17.12
CA ALA A 61 -4.97 -3.08 15.78
C ALA A 61 -3.88 -2.38 14.97
N ARG A 62 -2.90 -3.18 14.52
CA ARG A 62 -1.73 -2.74 13.76
C ARG A 62 -1.93 -3.11 12.30
N PHE A 63 -2.04 -2.07 11.48
CA PHE A 63 -2.14 -2.18 10.03
C PHE A 63 -0.76 -1.96 9.43
N THR A 64 -0.37 -2.81 8.51
CA THR A 64 0.84 -2.68 7.71
C THR A 64 0.55 -1.85 6.46
N PHE A 65 1.60 -1.50 5.74
CA PHE A 65 1.43 -0.84 4.44
C PHE A 65 0.66 -1.69 3.42
N ALA A 66 0.85 -3.01 3.43
CA ALA A 66 0.08 -3.92 2.58
C ALA A 66 -1.41 -3.90 2.93
N ASP A 67 -1.76 -3.71 4.21
CA ASP A 67 -3.15 -3.55 4.61
C ASP A 67 -3.78 -2.25 4.10
N LEU A 68 -3.00 -1.15 4.02
CA LEU A 68 -3.47 0.11 3.42
C LEU A 68 -3.86 -0.10 1.95
N VAL A 69 -3.03 -0.84 1.21
CA VAL A 69 -3.30 -1.20 -0.19
C VAL A 69 -4.57 -2.02 -0.29
N GLY A 70 -4.73 -3.05 0.56
CA GLY A 70 -5.94 -3.87 0.60
C GLY A 70 -7.21 -3.07 0.90
N LEU A 71 -7.13 -2.13 1.85
CA LEU A 71 -8.24 -1.22 2.17
C LEU A 71 -8.59 -0.32 0.98
N ALA A 72 -7.59 0.25 0.31
CA ALA A 72 -7.81 1.12 -0.84
C ALA A 72 -8.38 0.35 -2.07
N ILE A 73 -7.92 -0.89 -2.31
CA ILE A 73 -8.49 -1.76 -3.34
C ILE A 73 -9.95 -2.07 -3.02
N THR A 74 -10.25 -2.44 -1.76
CA THR A 74 -11.62 -2.73 -1.30
C THR A 74 -12.53 -1.51 -1.45
N ALA A 75 -12.02 -0.32 -1.16
CA ALA A 75 -12.73 0.94 -1.37
C ALA A 75 -13.06 1.17 -2.85
N ASN A 76 -12.14 0.88 -3.76
CA ASN A 76 -12.40 0.98 -5.19
C ASN A 76 -13.49 -0.03 -5.63
N LEU A 77 -13.43 -1.27 -5.15
CA LEU A 77 -14.44 -2.30 -5.48
C LEU A 77 -15.85 -1.92 -5.01
N THR A 78 -15.97 -1.48 -3.77
CA THR A 78 -17.28 -1.19 -3.17
C THR A 78 -17.82 0.20 -3.53
N GLY A 79 -16.92 1.17 -3.71
CA GLY A 79 -17.26 2.55 -4.05
C GLY A 79 -17.41 2.80 -5.55
N ALA A 80 -16.38 2.49 -6.34
CA ALA A 80 -16.35 2.81 -7.77
C ALA A 80 -17.07 1.77 -8.62
N PHE A 81 -16.96 0.49 -8.29
CA PHE A 81 -17.63 -0.60 -9.01
C PHE A 81 -18.99 -0.99 -8.38
N HIS A 82 -19.41 -0.33 -7.30
CA HIS A 82 -20.65 -0.59 -6.57
C HIS A 82 -20.87 -2.06 -6.19
N VAL A 83 -19.79 -2.81 -6.01
CA VAL A 83 -19.85 -4.23 -5.65
C VAL A 83 -20.24 -4.35 -4.18
N ARG A 84 -21.25 -5.18 -3.89
CA ARG A 84 -21.64 -5.45 -2.51
C ARG A 84 -20.55 -6.28 -1.83
N ILE A 85 -20.07 -5.80 -0.69
CA ILE A 85 -19.04 -6.53 0.08
C ILE A 85 -19.52 -7.92 0.54
N SER A 86 -20.82 -8.11 0.71
CA SER A 86 -21.42 -9.43 1.01
C SER A 86 -21.11 -10.46 -0.06
N ASP A 87 -21.01 -10.02 -1.31
CA ASP A 87 -20.85 -10.91 -2.45
C ASP A 87 -19.35 -11.23 -2.66
N MET A 88 -18.46 -10.27 -2.33
CA MET A 88 -16.99 -10.39 -2.49
C MET A 88 -16.23 -10.70 -1.19
N GLY A 89 -16.91 -10.97 -0.08
CA GLY A 89 -16.26 -11.10 1.23
C GLY A 89 -15.08 -12.06 1.22
N THR A 90 -15.24 -13.24 0.60
CA THR A 90 -14.21 -14.27 0.48
C THR A 90 -13.04 -13.82 -0.40
N GLY A 91 -13.31 -13.26 -1.59
CA GLY A 91 -12.27 -12.74 -2.47
C GLY A 91 -11.46 -11.60 -1.83
N VAL A 92 -12.13 -10.69 -1.13
CA VAL A 92 -11.47 -9.60 -0.38
C VAL A 92 -10.66 -10.16 0.80
N ASP A 93 -11.15 -11.17 1.51
CA ASP A 93 -10.37 -11.85 2.57
C ASP A 93 -9.08 -12.46 2.00
N ALA A 94 -9.20 -13.16 0.86
CA ALA A 94 -8.07 -13.72 0.14
C ALA A 94 -7.07 -12.64 -0.31
N LEU A 95 -7.56 -11.47 -0.74
CA LEU A 95 -6.72 -10.34 -1.13
C LEU A 95 -5.85 -9.87 0.03
N PHE A 96 -6.46 -9.64 1.20
CA PHE A 96 -5.71 -9.20 2.38
C PHE A 96 -4.66 -10.22 2.81
N ARG A 97 -4.95 -11.52 2.69
CA ARG A 97 -3.98 -12.58 2.97
C ARG A 97 -2.84 -12.61 1.97
N ALA A 98 -3.13 -12.48 0.67
CA ALA A 98 -2.11 -12.40 -0.37
C ALA A 98 -1.19 -11.19 -0.17
N LEU A 99 -1.78 -10.03 0.15
CA LEU A 99 -1.03 -8.81 0.48
C LEU A 99 -0.19 -8.95 1.75
N ALA A 100 -0.69 -9.63 2.78
CA ALA A 100 0.05 -9.87 4.01
C ALA A 100 1.27 -10.77 3.82
N GLN A 101 1.23 -11.68 2.82
CA GLN A 101 2.36 -12.52 2.44
C GLN A 101 3.34 -11.80 1.51
N ALA A 102 2.86 -10.82 0.73
CA ALA A 102 3.70 -9.99 -0.10
C ALA A 102 4.50 -8.99 0.74
N ARG A 103 5.80 -8.85 0.45
CA ARG A 103 6.63 -7.80 1.08
C ARG A 103 6.35 -6.46 0.40
N PRO A 104 6.33 -5.33 1.11
CA PRO A 104 6.07 -4.01 0.54
C PRO A 104 6.87 -3.63 -0.72
N PRO A 105 8.20 -3.87 -0.82
CA PRO A 105 8.95 -3.53 -2.04
C PRO A 105 8.58 -4.39 -3.24
N HIS A 106 7.89 -5.51 -3.04
CA HIS A 106 7.41 -6.35 -4.13
C HIS A 106 6.01 -5.97 -4.62
N LEU A 107 5.35 -4.96 -4.04
CA LEU A 107 4.01 -4.56 -4.49
C LEU A 107 4.05 -3.70 -5.77
N GLU A 108 5.20 -3.14 -6.10
CA GLU A 108 5.41 -2.41 -7.36
C GLU A 108 5.28 -3.35 -8.57
N ASN A 109 4.64 -2.87 -9.63
CA ASN A 109 4.33 -3.62 -10.85
C ASN A 109 3.45 -4.85 -10.61
N LEU A 110 2.76 -4.95 -9.47
CA LEU A 110 1.77 -6.01 -9.25
C LEU A 110 0.35 -5.57 -9.62
N ILE A 111 -0.44 -6.56 -9.98
CA ILE A 111 -1.86 -6.47 -10.26
C ILE A 111 -2.58 -7.41 -9.31
N ALA A 112 -3.57 -6.88 -8.60
CA ALA A 112 -4.51 -7.68 -7.84
C ALA A 112 -5.61 -8.20 -8.76
N LEU A 113 -5.70 -9.52 -8.84
CA LEU A 113 -6.76 -10.26 -9.52
C LEU A 113 -7.71 -10.79 -8.48
N ILE A 114 -8.98 -10.35 -8.52
CA ILE A 114 -9.96 -10.62 -7.46
C ILE A 114 -11.25 -11.12 -8.09
N ASP A 115 -11.70 -12.29 -7.66
CA ASP A 115 -13.01 -12.84 -7.98
C ASP A 115 -13.83 -13.04 -6.69
N THR A 116 -14.98 -13.70 -6.79
CA THR A 116 -15.91 -13.89 -5.66
C THR A 116 -15.37 -14.83 -4.59
N ALA A 117 -14.48 -15.75 -4.95
CA ALA A 117 -13.98 -16.84 -4.13
C ALA A 117 -12.49 -16.72 -3.81
N SER A 118 -11.73 -15.97 -4.60
CA SER A 118 -10.28 -15.95 -4.54
C SER A 118 -9.70 -14.58 -4.90
N ALA A 119 -8.44 -14.38 -4.48
CA ALA A 119 -7.64 -13.29 -4.98
C ALA A 119 -6.17 -13.70 -5.06
N ARG A 120 -5.47 -13.16 -6.04
CA ARG A 120 -4.02 -13.36 -6.21
C ARG A 120 -3.35 -12.08 -6.70
N LEU A 121 -2.07 -11.96 -6.39
CA LEU A 121 -1.23 -10.88 -6.89
C LEU A 121 -0.35 -11.46 -8.00
N VAL A 122 -0.34 -10.82 -9.17
CA VAL A 122 0.50 -11.23 -10.30
C VAL A 122 1.35 -10.05 -10.78
N PRO A 123 2.57 -10.28 -11.26
CA PRO A 123 3.32 -9.25 -11.96
C PRO A 123 2.56 -8.76 -13.19
N THR A 124 2.69 -7.48 -13.50
CA THR A 124 2.06 -6.83 -14.66
C THR A 124 2.48 -7.51 -15.97
N ALA A 125 3.73 -7.97 -16.05
CA ALA A 125 4.26 -8.70 -17.20
C ALA A 125 3.53 -10.05 -17.43
N ASP A 126 3.02 -10.68 -16.38
CA ASP A 126 2.43 -12.01 -16.43
C ASP A 126 0.90 -11.96 -16.65
N LEU A 127 0.31 -10.76 -16.69
CA LEU A 127 -1.14 -10.59 -16.88
C LEU A 127 -1.63 -11.24 -18.19
N GLY A 128 -0.85 -11.11 -19.27
CA GLY A 128 -1.21 -11.67 -20.58
C GLY A 128 -1.22 -13.21 -20.62
N ALA A 129 -0.54 -13.86 -19.69
CA ALA A 129 -0.52 -15.32 -19.54
C ALA A 129 -1.61 -15.85 -18.59
N CYS A 130 -2.37 -14.96 -17.95
CA CYS A 130 -3.42 -15.36 -17.02
C CYS A 130 -4.65 -15.88 -17.76
N HIS A 131 -5.11 -17.07 -17.38
CA HIS A 131 -6.40 -17.60 -17.82
C HIS A 131 -7.50 -17.25 -16.80
N PHE A 132 -8.64 -16.79 -17.32
CA PHE A 132 -9.82 -16.44 -16.52
C PHE A 132 -10.99 -17.31 -16.94
N THR A 133 -11.61 -17.96 -15.96
CA THR A 133 -12.78 -18.83 -16.16
C THR A 133 -14.10 -18.11 -15.87
N GLY A 134 -14.06 -16.85 -15.46
CA GLY A 134 -15.21 -16.05 -15.08
C GLY A 134 -14.87 -14.57 -14.89
N PRO A 135 -15.85 -13.76 -14.43
CA PRO A 135 -15.63 -12.34 -14.20
C PRO A 135 -14.59 -12.12 -13.10
N ILE A 136 -13.60 -11.28 -13.39
CA ILE A 136 -12.51 -10.96 -12.47
C ILE A 136 -12.27 -9.45 -12.46
N PHE A 137 -12.02 -8.91 -11.27
CA PHE A 137 -11.55 -7.55 -11.12
C PHE A 137 -10.02 -7.53 -11.25
N VAL A 138 -9.53 -6.67 -12.13
CA VAL A 138 -8.12 -6.45 -12.40
C VAL A 138 -7.76 -5.08 -11.87
N VAL A 139 -7.02 -5.01 -10.77
CA VAL A 139 -6.71 -3.75 -10.09
C VAL A 139 -5.19 -3.56 -10.02
N PRO A 140 -4.61 -2.59 -10.76
CA PRO A 140 -3.19 -2.30 -10.68
C PRO A 140 -2.84 -1.69 -9.32
N CYS A 141 -1.76 -2.16 -8.70
CA CYS A 141 -1.32 -1.69 -7.38
C CYS A 141 -0.62 -0.33 -7.45
N ASP A 142 0.14 -0.05 -8.51
CA ASP A 142 0.95 1.17 -8.66
C ASP A 142 0.21 2.50 -8.41
N PRO A 143 -0.97 2.78 -9.00
CA PRO A 143 -1.68 4.03 -8.73
C PRO A 143 -2.14 4.13 -7.27
N ILE A 144 -2.46 3.00 -6.64
CA ILE A 144 -2.88 2.94 -5.23
C ILE A 144 -1.67 3.21 -4.33
N LEU A 145 -0.54 2.58 -4.63
CA LEU A 145 0.73 2.78 -3.93
C LEU A 145 1.18 4.24 -4.02
N ALA A 146 1.14 4.84 -5.21
CA ALA A 146 1.50 6.24 -5.42
C ALA A 146 0.60 7.18 -4.60
N ARG A 147 -0.71 6.95 -4.59
CA ARG A 147 -1.67 7.75 -3.81
C ARG A 147 -1.43 7.64 -2.31
N ILE A 148 -1.21 6.43 -1.79
CA ILE A 148 -0.91 6.21 -0.37
C ILE A 148 0.44 6.85 -0.03
N GLY A 149 1.46 6.67 -0.87
CA GLY A 149 2.78 7.26 -0.70
C GLY A 149 2.74 8.78 -0.59
N GLN A 150 1.98 9.46 -1.45
CA GLN A 150 1.78 10.92 -1.39
C GLN A 150 1.12 11.38 -0.08
N ARG A 151 0.26 10.56 0.53
CA ARG A 151 -0.39 10.91 1.82
C ARG A 151 0.50 10.62 3.01
N VAL A 152 1.33 9.58 2.94
CA VAL A 152 2.29 9.21 3.99
C VAL A 152 3.46 10.19 4.01
N MET A 153 3.95 10.58 2.83
CA MET A 153 5.01 11.55 2.63
C MET A 153 4.52 12.59 1.62
N PRO A 154 3.79 13.62 2.06
CA PRO A 154 3.45 14.74 1.18
C PRO A 154 4.76 15.28 0.63
N ALA A 155 4.95 15.18 -0.69
CA ALA A 155 6.05 15.86 -1.33
C ALA A 155 5.93 17.33 -0.94
N ALA A 156 6.94 17.86 -0.24
CA ALA A 156 6.95 19.28 0.08
C ALA A 156 6.74 20.04 -1.24
N PRO A 157 5.77 20.97 -1.33
CA PRO A 157 5.61 21.78 -2.53
C PRO A 157 6.97 22.41 -2.80
N GLY A 158 7.55 22.07 -3.97
CA GLY A 158 8.99 22.12 -4.23
C GLY A 158 9.73 23.12 -3.36
N THR A 159 10.40 22.63 -2.33
CA THR A 159 11.46 23.41 -1.69
C THR A 159 12.52 23.61 -2.77
N ARG A 160 12.42 24.73 -3.48
CA ARG A 160 13.62 25.37 -4.01
C ARG A 160 14.53 25.44 -2.81
N GLN A 161 15.59 24.62 -2.81
CA GLN A 161 16.64 24.70 -1.81
C GLN A 161 17.08 26.16 -1.82
N THR A 162 16.63 26.92 -0.82
CA THR A 162 17.04 28.31 -0.67
C THR A 162 18.56 28.22 -0.57
N ALA A 163 19.26 28.86 -1.50
CA ALA A 163 20.70 28.92 -1.45
C ALA A 163 21.09 29.30 -0.02
N LEU A 164 21.94 28.49 0.61
CA LEU A 164 22.44 28.78 1.95
C LEU A 164 22.94 30.24 1.93
N PRO A 165 22.64 31.06 2.96
CA PRO A 165 22.98 32.48 2.96
C PRO A 165 24.49 32.73 3.00
N PHE A 166 25.29 31.67 3.03
CA PHE A 166 26.73 31.68 2.99
C PHE A 166 27.20 30.90 1.76
N PRO A 167 28.14 31.46 0.97
CA PRO A 167 28.78 30.71 -0.10
C PRO A 167 29.52 29.50 0.50
N PRO A 168 29.52 28.33 -0.16
CA PRO A 168 30.26 27.16 0.31
C PRO A 168 31.75 27.49 0.34
N GLN A 169 32.32 27.61 1.54
CA GLN A 169 33.76 27.77 1.72
C GLN A 169 34.41 26.39 1.78
N MET A 170 35.25 26.12 0.79
CA MET A 170 36.07 24.91 0.73
C MET A 170 37.13 24.97 1.84
N LEU A 171 36.96 24.16 2.88
CA LEU A 171 38.02 23.93 3.87
C LEU A 171 39.12 23.11 3.21
N LYS A 172 40.28 23.75 2.94
CA LYS A 172 41.50 23.00 2.62
C LYS A 172 41.87 22.19 3.86
N ALA A 173 41.87 20.87 3.76
CA ALA A 173 42.44 20.00 4.77
C ALA A 173 43.91 20.39 4.99
N GLY A 174 44.21 20.91 6.18
CA GLY A 174 45.56 21.23 6.61
C GLY A 174 46.37 19.96 6.78
N ARG A 175 47.62 20.03 6.31
CA ARG A 175 48.63 18.98 6.35
C ARG A 175 49.19 18.79 7.75
#